data_AF-A0A956XT76-F1
#
_entry.id   AF-A0A956XT76-F1
#
_cell.length_a   1.000
_cell.length_b   1.000
_cell.length_c   1.000
_cell.angle_alpha   90.00
_cell.angle_beta   90.00
_cell.angle_gamma   90.00
#
_symmetry.space_group_name_H-M   'P 1'
#
loop_
_entity.id
_entity.type
_entity.pdbx_description
1 polymer ?
#
loop_
_entity_poly.entity_id
_entity_poly.type
_entity_poly.pdbx_seq_one_letter_code
_entity_poly.pdbx_strand_id
1 'polypeptide(L)'
;MGFVDAPAGAYVDKTPPKTRTDAIFKYLNIFLLWFFAIVMILPFLWLVSSSLKTQNAIFQYPPDFIPNPMVPENYINALTYKPFGQYFLNTIFVAGM
;
A
#
# COMPACT_ATOMS: atom_id res chain seq x y z
N MET A 1 32.89 45.53 -12.75
CA MET A 1 32.06 46.65 -12.24
C MET A 1 30.69 46.49 -12.87
N GLY A 2 29.63 46.03 -12.22
CA GLY A 2 29.47 45.38 -10.93
C GLY A 2 28.21 44.53 -11.05
N PHE A 3 28.25 43.28 -10.59
CA PHE A 3 27.05 42.57 -10.22
C PHE A 3 26.49 43.37 -9.03
N VAL A 4 25.59 44.31 -9.33
CA VAL A 4 24.92 45.10 -8.29
C VAL A 4 23.94 44.16 -7.64
N ASP A 5 24.28 43.73 -6.44
CA ASP A 5 23.49 42.86 -5.58
C ASP A 5 22.06 43.39 -5.51
N ALA A 6 21.10 42.60 -5.99
CA ALA A 6 19.69 42.93 -5.82
C ALA A 6 19.42 43.13 -4.31
N PRO A 7 18.71 44.22 -3.91
CA PRO A 7 18.48 44.50 -2.50
C PRO A 7 17.79 43.30 -1.85
N ALA A 8 18.36 42.80 -0.75
CA ALA A 8 18.01 41.56 -0.06
C ALA A 8 16.56 41.46 0.48
N GLY A 9 15.67 42.40 0.12
CA GLY A 9 14.27 42.47 0.56
C GLY A 9 13.24 42.58 -0.56
N ALA A 10 13.61 42.46 -1.84
CA ALA A 10 12.67 42.63 -2.96
C ALA A 10 11.77 41.41 -3.24
N TYR A 11 11.94 40.31 -2.52
CA TYR A 11 11.04 39.16 -2.60
C TYR A 11 9.78 39.43 -1.75
N VAL A 12 8.86 40.23 -2.30
CA VAL A 12 7.50 40.34 -1.75
C VAL A 12 6.85 38.98 -1.92
N ASP A 13 6.56 38.32 -0.81
CA ASP A 13 5.81 37.06 -0.81
C ASP A 13 4.41 37.32 -1.39
N LYS A 14 4.21 36.91 -2.65
CA LYS A 14 2.94 37.04 -3.37
C LYS A 14 1.97 35.91 -3.07
N THR A 15 2.25 35.07 -2.06
CA THR A 15 1.32 33.97 -1.74
C THR A 15 0.03 34.53 -1.12
N PRO A 16 -1.14 34.15 -1.66
CA PRO A 16 -2.41 34.61 -1.10
C PRO A 16 -2.56 34.11 0.34
N PRO A 17 -3.15 34.92 1.25
CA PRO A 17 -3.35 34.52 2.64
C PRO A 17 -4.27 33.29 2.71
N LYS A 18 -3.80 32.22 3.37
CA LYS A 18 -4.57 30.97 3.50
C LYS A 18 -5.86 31.22 4.27
N THR A 19 -7.00 30.89 3.68
CA THR A 19 -8.32 31.07 4.30
C THR A 19 -8.70 29.85 5.16
N ARG A 20 -9.62 30.01 6.12
CA ARG A 20 -10.09 28.88 6.97
C ARG A 20 -10.71 27.75 6.15
N THR A 21 -11.35 28.06 5.02
CA THR A 21 -11.91 27.06 4.10
C THR A 21 -10.81 26.20 3.48
N ASP A 22 -9.67 26.78 3.11
CA ASP A 22 -8.54 26.04 2.53
C ASP A 22 -7.95 25.03 3.53
N ALA A 23 -7.91 25.38 4.82
CA ALA A 23 -7.47 24.48 5.87
C ALA A 23 -8.44 23.28 6.03
N ILE A 24 -9.75 23.52 6.05
CA ILE A 24 -10.76 22.45 6.18
C ILE A 24 -10.69 21.50 4.99
N PHE A 25 -10.66 22.02 3.75
CA PHE A 25 -10.53 21.19 2.55
C PHE A 25 -9.23 20.37 2.57
N LYS A 26 -8.12 20.94 3.02
CA LYS A 26 -6.86 20.22 3.18
C LYS A 26 -7.00 19.02 4.12
N TYR A 27 -7.54 19.23 5.32
CA TYR A 27 -7.68 18.14 6.30
C TYR A 27 -8.70 17.09 5.85
N LEU A 28 -9.80 17.50 5.22
CA LEU A 28 -10.79 16.58 4.65
C LEU A 28 -10.16 15.69 3.57
N ASN A 29 -9.40 16.28 2.64
CA ASN A 29 -8.71 15.52 1.60
C ASN A 29 -7.68 14.55 2.19
N ILE A 30 -6.91 14.98 3.17
CA ILE A 30 -5.94 14.11 3.86
C ILE A 30 -6.66 12.93 4.53
N PHE A 31 -7.75 13.19 5.25
CA PHE A 31 -8.56 12.15 5.88
C PHE A 31 -9.08 11.15 4.84
N LEU A 32 -9.63 11.66 3.74
CA LEU A 32 -10.21 10.83 2.68
C LEU A 32 -9.16 9.96 1.99
N LEU A 33 -7.97 10.52 1.72
CA LEU A 33 -6.83 9.77 1.17
C LEU A 33 -6.41 8.63 2.10
N TRP A 34 -6.29 8.90 3.40
CA TRP A 34 -5.95 7.85 4.39
C TRP A 34 -7.03 6.78 4.50
N PHE A 35 -8.30 7.18 4.51
CA PHE A 35 -9.42 6.26 4.54
C PHE A 35 -9.37 5.28 3.35
N PHE A 36 -9.28 5.80 2.14
CA PHE A 36 -9.19 4.96 0.94
C PHE A 36 -7.91 4.11 0.92
N ALA A 37 -6.77 4.65 1.36
CA ALA A 37 -5.53 3.89 1.45
C ALA A 37 -5.69 2.66 2.37
N ILE A 38 -6.30 2.82 3.54
CA ILE A 38 -6.55 1.72 4.48
C ILE A 38 -7.52 0.70 3.87
N VAL A 39 -8.61 1.16 3.26
CA VAL A 39 -9.60 0.28 2.62
C VAL A 39 -8.98 -0.53 1.49
N MET A 40 -8.07 0.05 0.71
CA MET A 40 -7.34 -0.65 -0.35
C MET A 40 -6.38 -1.71 0.19
N ILE A 41 -5.87 -1.57 1.42
CA ILE A 41 -4.98 -2.54 2.07
C ILE A 41 -5.75 -3.75 2.62
N LEU A 42 -7.02 -3.57 3.02
CA LEU A 42 -7.86 -4.66 3.58
C LEU A 42 -7.89 -5.95 2.74
N PRO A 43 -8.12 -5.93 1.41
CA PRO A 43 -8.11 -7.16 0.61
C PRO A 43 -6.74 -7.87 0.62
N PHE A 44 -5.64 -7.12 0.72
CA PHE A 44 -4.30 -7.72 0.84
C PHE A 44 -4.08 -8.37 2.20
N LEU A 45 -4.53 -7.72 3.29
CA LEU A 45 -4.49 -8.30 4.63
C LEU A 45 -5.33 -9.57 4.71
N TRP A 46 -6.52 -9.56 4.10
CA TRP A 46 -7.37 -10.74 3.99
C TRP A 46 -6.67 -11.86 3.21
N LEU A 47 -6.02 -11.54 2.09
CA LEU A 47 -5.29 -12.51 1.27
C LEU A 47 -4.16 -13.16 2.08
N VAL A 48 -3.33 -12.38 2.77
CA VAL A 48 -2.24 -12.90 3.61
C VAL A 48 -2.80 -13.74 4.76
N SER A 49 -3.82 -13.25 5.46
CA SER A 49 -4.48 -14.00 6.53
C SER A 49 -5.04 -15.35 6.03
N SER A 50 -5.78 -15.34 4.92
CA SER A 50 -6.38 -16.54 4.34
C SER A 50 -5.33 -17.57 3.87
N SER A 51 -4.19 -17.12 3.36
CA SER A 51 -3.08 -18.01 2.95
C SER A 51 -2.49 -18.82 4.11
N LEU A 52 -2.64 -18.33 5.34
CA LEU A 52 -2.14 -18.96 6.57
C LEU A 52 -3.21 -19.75 7.33
N LYS A 53 -4.43 -19.87 6.80
CA LYS A 53 -5.53 -20.61 7.41
C LYS A 53 -5.61 -22.05 6.92
N THR A 54 -6.27 -22.90 7.71
CA THR A 54 -6.73 -24.21 7.24
C THR A 54 -7.85 -24.05 6.21
N GLN A 55 -8.05 -25.06 5.36
CA GLN A 55 -9.08 -25.01 4.33
C GLN A 55 -10.49 -24.85 4.91
N ASN A 56 -10.77 -25.46 6.07
CA ASN A 56 -12.05 -25.31 6.75
C ASN A 56 -12.25 -23.89 7.32
N ALA A 57 -11.20 -23.28 7.87
CA ALA A 57 -11.28 -21.93 8.46
C ALA A 57 -11.53 -20.82 7.43
N ILE A 58 -11.29 -21.07 6.14
CA ILE A 58 -11.62 -20.12 5.05
C ILE A 58 -13.13 -20.03 4.84
N PHE A 59 -13.88 -21.12 5.08
CA PHE A 59 -15.32 -21.21 4.85
C PHE A 59 -16.17 -21.02 6.12
N GLN A 60 -15.54 -20.74 7.26
CA GLN A 60 -16.23 -20.50 8.52
C GLN A 60 -16.89 -19.12 8.57
N TYR A 61 -18.05 -19.04 9.24
CA TYR A 61 -18.76 -17.80 9.50
C TYR A 61 -18.95 -17.61 11.01
N PRO A 62 -18.60 -16.45 11.59
CA PRO A 62 -17.99 -15.28 10.94
C PRO A 62 -16.55 -15.58 10.44
N PRO A 63 -16.07 -14.89 9.40
CA PRO A 63 -14.71 -15.10 8.91
C PRO A 63 -13.67 -14.55 9.90
N ASP A 64 -12.69 -15.36 10.28
CA ASP A 64 -11.63 -14.92 11.21
C ASP A 64 -10.63 -13.98 10.51
N PHE A 65 -10.41 -12.76 10.99
CA PHE A 65 -9.40 -11.89 10.37
C PHE A 65 -7.97 -12.30 10.70
N ILE A 66 -7.75 -12.93 11.85
CA ILE A 66 -6.45 -13.40 12.32
C ILE A 66 -6.45 -14.94 12.26
N PRO A 67 -5.50 -15.56 11.55
CA PRO A 67 -5.44 -17.01 11.44
C PRO A 67 -5.18 -17.65 12.81
N ASN A 68 -6.03 -18.60 13.20
CA ASN A 68 -5.87 -19.40 14.40
C ASN A 68 -6.39 -20.84 14.17
N PRO A 69 -5.52 -21.86 14.09
CA PRO A 69 -4.06 -21.79 14.14
C PRO A 69 -3.46 -21.18 12.86
N MET A 70 -2.23 -20.65 12.97
CA MET A 70 -1.43 -20.31 11.79
C MET A 70 -0.86 -21.58 11.15
N VAL A 71 -0.96 -21.70 9.83
CA VAL A 71 -0.49 -22.85 9.02
C VAL A 71 0.54 -22.39 7.98
N PRO A 72 1.81 -22.14 8.37
CA PRO A 72 2.88 -21.78 7.43
C PRO A 72 3.18 -22.86 6.40
N GLU A 73 2.84 -24.12 6.69
CA GLU A 73 3.03 -25.28 5.82
C GLU A 73 2.34 -25.09 4.46
N ASN A 74 1.28 -24.27 4.39
CA ASN A 74 0.63 -23.91 3.14
C ASN A 74 1.62 -23.32 2.12
N TYR A 75 2.59 -22.50 2.57
CA TYR A 75 3.62 -21.92 1.71
C TYR A 75 4.64 -22.97 1.26
N ILE A 76 5.10 -23.82 2.18
CA ILE A 76 6.05 -24.90 1.86
C ILE A 76 5.43 -25.83 0.82
N ASN A 77 4.18 -26.24 1.04
CA ASN A 77 3.44 -27.09 0.12
C ASN A 77 3.25 -26.40 -1.23
N ALA A 78 2.83 -25.14 -1.27
CA ALA A 78 2.64 -24.41 -2.53
C ALA A 78 3.94 -24.29 -3.35
N LEU A 79 5.07 -24.03 -2.70
CA LEU A 79 6.37 -23.86 -3.37
C LEU A 79 7.02 -25.19 -3.79
N THR A 80 6.61 -26.32 -3.20
CA THR A 80 7.18 -27.65 -3.48
C THR A 80 6.23 -28.58 -4.26
N TYR A 81 4.95 -28.26 -4.36
CA TYR A 81 3.93 -29.08 -5.05
C TYR A 81 4.24 -29.33 -6.54
N LYS A 82 4.87 -28.35 -7.18
CA LYS A 82 5.34 -28.41 -8.57
C LYS A 82 6.76 -27.86 -8.64
N PRO A 83 7.48 -27.99 -9.77
CA PRO A 83 8.75 -27.30 -9.98
C PRO A 83 8.54 -25.77 -10.08
N PHE A 84 8.11 -25.14 -8.98
CA PHE A 84 7.76 -23.73 -8.88
C PHE A 84 8.91 -22.84 -9.34
N GLY A 85 10.15 -23.19 -8.96
CA GLY A 85 11.34 -22.46 -9.40
C GLY A 85 11.48 -22.41 -10.92
N GLN A 86 11.17 -23.51 -11.63
CA GLN A 86 11.20 -23.52 -13.09
C GLN A 86 10.10 -22.61 -13.67
N TYR A 87 8.88 -22.69 -13.13
CA TYR A 87 7.78 -21.83 -13.59
C TYR A 87 8.02 -20.35 -13.31
N PHE A 88 8.63 -20.03 -12.17
CA PHE A 88 9.01 -18.68 -11.80
C PHE A 88 10.07 -18.12 -12.76
N LEU A 89 11.12 -18.90 -13.05
CA LEU A 89 12.16 -18.52 -14.01
C LEU A 89 11.61 -18.37 -15.44
N ASN A 90 10.75 -19.29 -15.87
CA ASN A 90 10.07 -19.19 -17.16
C ASN A 90 9.25 -17.90 -17.25
N THR A 91 8.53 -17.54 -16.20
CA THR A 91 7.74 -16.30 -16.15
C THR A 91 8.63 -15.06 -16.22
N ILE A 92 9.75 -15.02 -15.49
CA ILE A 92 10.72 -13.91 -15.56
C ILE A 92 11.26 -13.77 -16.98
N PHE A 93 11.65 -14.87 -17.60
CA PHE A 93 12.21 -14.85 -18.95
C PHE A 93 11.19 -14.36 -19.98
N VAL A 94 9.95 -14.84 -19.91
CA VAL A 94 8.89 -14.45 -20.84
C VAL A 94 8.42 -13.02 -20.61
N ALA A 95 8.26 -12.59 -19.35
CA ALA A 95 7.83 -11.22 -19.03
C ALA A 95 8.91 -10.17 -19.29
N GLY A 96 10.18 -10.56 -19.26
CA GLY A 96 11.33 -9.70 -19.57
C GLY A 96 11.71 -9.64 -21.05
N MET A 97 11.10 -10.47 -21.91
CA MET A 97 11.30 -10.48 -23.36
C MET A 97 10.40 -9.46 -24.07
#